data_AF-A0A6N6N488-F1
#
_entry.id   AF-A0A6N6N488-F1
#
_cell.length_a   1.000
_cell.length_b   1.000
_cell.length_c   1.000
_cell.angle_alpha   90.00
_cell.angle_beta   90.00
_cell.angle_gamma   90.00
#
_symmetry.space_group_name_H-M   'P 1'
#
loop_
_entity.id
_entity.type
_entity.pdbx_description
1 polymer ?
#
loop_
_entity_poly.entity_id
_entity_poly.type
_entity_poly.pdbx_seq_one_letter_code
_entity_poly.pdbx_strand_id
1 'polypeptide(L)'
;MHHDNAGGPDKAVEQELQSLRARFEQLRDHKVRVEQDIRNLTGQLEALKERAKQEYGTDEPEELQSLLQKKQQENERLVQEYRQHINDLQQGLAEVEQAFGESSRRS
;
A
#
# COMPACT_ATOMS: atom_id res chain seq x y z
N MET A 1 62.18 -49.13 8.89
CA MET A 1 62.28 -47.97 7.99
C MET A 1 61.04 -47.90 7.13
N HIS A 2 60.55 -46.67 6.89
CA HIS A 2 59.60 -46.20 5.87
C HIS A 2 58.13 -46.64 6.01
N HIS A 3 57.27 -45.74 6.52
CA HIS A 3 56.51 -44.68 5.83
C HIS A 3 55.23 -45.24 5.18
N ASP A 4 54.08 -44.96 5.78
CA ASP A 4 52.90 -44.47 5.06
C ASP A 4 51.80 -44.04 6.05
N ASN A 5 51.99 -42.84 6.59
CA ASN A 5 50.94 -42.06 7.26
C ASN A 5 50.42 -41.01 6.25
N ALA A 6 49.77 -41.47 5.17
CA ALA A 6 49.36 -40.62 4.05
C ALA A 6 47.83 -40.59 3.79
N GLY A 7 47.02 -41.30 4.57
CA GLY A 7 45.57 -41.41 4.31
C GLY A 7 44.63 -40.61 5.23
N GLY A 8 45.16 -39.98 6.28
CA GLY A 8 44.39 -39.30 7.33
C GLY A 8 44.22 -37.78 7.17
N PRO A 9 45.28 -37.01 6.84
CA PRO A 9 45.19 -35.56 6.68
C PRO A 9 44.44 -35.16 5.39
N ASP A 10 44.70 -35.88 4.30
CA ASP A 10 44.20 -35.54 2.96
C ASP A 10 42.67 -35.69 2.87
N LYS A 11 42.11 -36.71 3.52
CA LYS A 11 40.65 -36.93 3.57
C LYS A 11 39.92 -35.87 4.40
N ALA A 12 40.52 -35.40 5.49
CA ALA A 12 39.94 -34.35 6.32
C ALA A 12 39.91 -33.02 5.57
N VAL A 13 40.99 -32.70 4.86
CA VAL A 13 41.08 -31.53 3.99
C VAL A 13 40.07 -31.62 2.83
N GLU A 14 39.91 -32.78 2.21
CA GLU A 14 38.93 -32.98 1.14
C GLU A 14 37.48 -32.82 1.63
N GLN A 15 37.15 -33.35 2.81
CA GLN A 15 35.83 -33.16 3.44
C GLN A 15 35.55 -31.68 3.79
N GLU A 16 36.56 -30.98 4.31
CA GLU A 16 36.45 -29.56 4.62
C GLU A 16 36.24 -28.72 3.34
N LEU A 17 36.97 -29.04 2.27
CA LEU A 17 36.81 -28.40 0.96
C LEU A 17 35.39 -28.62 0.40
N GLN A 18 34.86 -29.84 0.50
CA GLN A 18 33.49 -30.14 0.06
C GLN A 18 32.44 -29.38 0.88
N SER A 19 32.60 -29.31 2.21
CA SER A 19 31.75 -28.52 3.10
C SER A 19 31.76 -27.03 2.74
N LEU A 20 32.95 -26.47 2.51
CA LEU A 20 33.11 -25.06 2.11
C LEU A 20 32.47 -24.77 0.75
N ARG A 21 32.62 -25.68 -0.22
CA ARG A 21 31.96 -25.56 -1.54
C ARG A 21 30.44 -25.59 -1.41
N ALA A 22 29.89 -26.53 -0.66
CA ALA A 22 28.44 -26.61 -0.44
C ALA A 22 27.89 -25.34 0.24
N ARG A 23 28.60 -24.81 1.24
CA ARG A 23 28.24 -23.53 1.88
C ARG A 23 28.31 -22.35 0.91
N PHE A 24 29.33 -22.31 0.06
CA PHE A 24 29.45 -21.27 -0.96
C PHE A 24 28.28 -21.33 -1.96
N GLU A 25 27.90 -22.52 -2.42
CA GLU A 25 26.75 -22.70 -3.32
C GLU A 25 25.45 -22.24 -2.66
N GLN A 26 25.22 -22.61 -1.39
CA GLN A 26 24.06 -22.14 -0.63
C GLN A 26 24.02 -20.61 -0.49
N LEU A 27 25.17 -19.99 -0.19
CA LEU A 27 25.27 -18.53 -0.07
C LEU A 27 25.05 -17.83 -1.41
N ARG A 28 25.58 -18.39 -2.50
CA ARG A 28 25.37 -17.88 -3.86
C ARG A 28 23.88 -17.94 -4.23
N ASP A 29 23.23 -19.07 -3.99
CA ASP A 29 21.82 -19.25 -4.33
C ASP A 29 20.94 -18.34 -3.47
N HIS A 30 21.29 -18.15 -2.20
CA HIS A 30 20.63 -17.17 -1.33
C HIS A 30 20.80 -15.74 -1.84
N LYS A 31 22.02 -15.35 -2.25
CA LYS A 31 22.30 -14.03 -2.84
C LYS A 31 21.43 -13.79 -4.07
N VAL A 32 21.35 -14.74 -4.99
CA VAL A 32 20.52 -14.61 -6.20
C VAL A 32 19.05 -14.38 -5.85
N ARG A 33 18.53 -15.11 -4.84
CA ARG A 33 17.15 -14.92 -4.36
C ARG A 33 16.92 -13.53 -3.80
N VAL A 34 17.81 -13.06 -2.92
CA VAL A 34 17.71 -11.73 -2.32
C VAL A 34 17.81 -10.63 -3.39
N GLU A 35 18.70 -10.78 -4.38
CA GLU A 35 18.79 -9.85 -5.51
C GLU A 35 17.50 -9.82 -6.34
N GLN A 36 16.85 -10.96 -6.52
CA GLN A 36 15.55 -11.02 -7.19
C GLN A 36 14.45 -10.32 -6.36
N ASP A 37 14.43 -10.55 -5.05
CA ASP A 37 13.47 -9.92 -4.15
C ASP A 37 13.65 -8.40 -4.12
N ILE A 38 14.89 -7.90 -4.09
CA ILE A 38 15.20 -6.47 -4.19
C ILE A 38 14.63 -5.91 -5.49
N ARG A 39 14.92 -6.53 -6.65
CA ARG A 39 14.40 -6.08 -7.95
C ARG A 39 12.86 -6.02 -7.96
N ASN A 40 12.21 -7.05 -7.42
CA ASN A 40 10.76 -7.13 -7.36
C ASN A 40 10.17 -6.03 -6.47
N LEU A 41 10.70 -5.84 -5.26
CA LEU A 41 10.22 -4.85 -4.30
C LEU A 41 10.47 -3.42 -4.79
N THR A 42 11.61 -3.15 -5.40
CA THR A 42 11.88 -1.86 -6.04
C THR A 42 10.88 -1.58 -7.16
N GLY A 43 10.58 -2.58 -8.01
CA GLY A 43 9.57 -2.42 -9.06
C GLY A 43 8.17 -2.12 -8.51
N GLN A 44 7.76 -2.79 -7.43
CA GLN A 44 6.49 -2.52 -6.76
C GLN A 44 6.46 -1.10 -6.16
N LEU A 45 7.55 -0.68 -5.51
CA LEU A 45 7.65 0.66 -4.92
C LEU A 45 7.48 1.75 -5.98
N GLU A 46 8.19 1.64 -7.10
CA GLU A 46 8.10 2.63 -8.18
C GLU A 46 6.71 2.65 -8.83
N ALA A 47 6.06 1.49 -8.98
CA ALA A 47 4.67 1.43 -9.46
C ALA A 47 3.69 2.11 -8.48
N LEU A 48 3.88 1.94 -7.16
CA LEU A 48 3.07 2.62 -6.14
C LEU A 48 3.27 4.12 -6.19
N LYS A 49 4.52 4.58 -6.30
CA LYS A 49 4.85 6.01 -6.41
C LYS A 49 4.24 6.64 -7.64
N GLU A 50 4.38 6.01 -8.80
CA GLU A 50 3.82 6.51 -10.04
C GLU A 50 2.29 6.61 -9.96
N ARG A 51 1.64 5.59 -9.39
CA ARG A 51 0.19 5.62 -9.15
C ARG A 51 -0.21 6.77 -8.21
N ALA A 52 0.54 7.00 -7.14
CA ALA A 52 0.28 8.10 -6.23
C ALA A 52 0.44 9.47 -6.92
N LYS A 53 1.47 9.65 -7.74
CA LYS A 53 1.66 10.85 -8.58
C LYS A 53 0.51 11.04 -9.57
N GLN A 54 0.04 9.99 -10.22
CA GLN A 54 -1.06 10.07 -11.18
C GLN A 54 -2.41 10.40 -10.53
N GLU A 55 -2.72 9.75 -9.40
CA GLU A 55 -4.03 9.90 -8.75
C GLU A 55 -4.11 11.15 -7.84
N TYR A 56 -2.99 11.51 -7.21
CA TYR A 56 -2.95 12.54 -6.16
C TYR A 56 -1.96 13.68 -6.43
N GLY A 57 -1.14 13.59 -7.48
CA GLY A 57 -0.14 14.59 -7.84
C GLY A 57 1.18 14.47 -7.10
N THR A 58 1.29 13.56 -6.13
CA THR A 58 2.47 13.37 -5.28
C THR A 58 2.57 11.92 -4.79
N ASP A 59 3.80 11.44 -4.56
CA ASP A 59 4.10 10.16 -3.88
C ASP A 59 4.62 10.33 -2.45
N GLU A 60 4.72 11.57 -1.96
CA GLU A 60 5.22 11.86 -0.63
C GLU A 60 4.16 11.52 0.43
N PRO A 61 4.44 10.62 1.39
CA PRO A 61 3.44 10.16 2.36
C PRO A 61 2.81 11.28 3.19
N GLU A 62 3.60 12.29 3.59
CA GLU A 62 3.13 13.42 4.38
C GLU A 62 2.18 14.33 3.57
N GLU A 63 2.49 14.54 2.29
CA GLU A 63 1.63 15.31 1.39
C GLU A 63 0.32 14.57 1.09
N LEU A 64 0.38 13.25 0.88
CA LEU A 64 -0.81 12.40 0.73
C LEU A 64 -1.71 12.46 1.96
N GLN A 65 -1.13 12.46 3.17
CA GLN A 65 -1.88 12.59 4.42
C GLN A 65 -2.54 13.96 4.54
N SER A 66 -1.85 15.03 4.17
CA SER A 66 -2.40 16.39 4.13
C SER A 66 -3.56 16.51 3.12
N LEU A 67 -3.40 15.94 1.91
CA LEU A 67 -4.46 15.87 0.90
C LEU A 67 -5.69 15.11 1.42
N LEU A 68 -5.49 14.00 2.11
CA LEU A 68 -6.59 13.22 2.71
C LEU A 68 -7.36 14.05 3.75
N GLN A 69 -6.65 14.72 4.67
CA GLN A 69 -7.29 15.56 5.69
C GLN A 69 -8.08 16.71 5.07
N LYS A 70 -7.52 17.37 4.06
CA LYS A 70 -8.21 18.43 3.32
C LYS A 70 -9.48 17.92 2.66
N LYS A 71 -9.41 16.78 1.95
CA LYS A 71 -10.58 16.16 1.31
C LYS A 71 -11.64 15.75 2.32
N GLN A 72 -11.25 15.28 3.51
CA GLN A 72 -12.20 14.96 4.58
C GLN A 72 -12.94 16.19 5.09
N GLN A 73 -12.24 17.30 5.33
CA GLN A 73 -12.86 18.57 5.74
C GLN A 73 -13.80 19.13 4.67
N GLU A 74 -13.38 19.08 3.40
CA GLU A 74 -14.23 19.48 2.27
C GLU A 74 -15.49 18.62 2.19
N ASN A 75 -15.37 17.29 2.35
CA ASN A 75 -16.50 16.38 2.38
C ASN A 75 -17.45 16.68 3.55
N GLU A 76 -16.93 16.89 4.75
CA GLU A 76 -17.74 17.24 5.92
C GLU A 76 -18.55 18.52 5.68
N ARG A 77 -17.90 19.54 5.09
CA ARG A 77 -18.56 20.78 4.71
C ARG A 77 -19.66 20.54 3.67
N LEU A 78 -19.35 19.82 2.59
CA LEU A 78 -20.32 19.51 1.54
C LEU A 78 -21.50 18.71 2.08
N VAL A 79 -21.26 17.75 2.98
CA VAL A 79 -22.32 16.98 3.63
C VAL A 79 -23.21 17.88 4.49
N GLN A 80 -22.65 18.84 5.22
CA GLN A 80 -23.44 19.81 6.00
C GLN A 80 -24.29 20.70 5.08
N GLU A 81 -23.70 21.26 4.02
CA GLU A 81 -24.42 22.07 3.03
C GLU A 81 -25.55 21.25 2.39
N TYR A 82 -25.28 20.01 2.00
CA TYR A 82 -26.27 19.12 1.40
C TYR A 82 -27.42 18.78 2.37
N ARG A 83 -27.11 18.55 3.65
CA ARG A 83 -28.14 18.36 4.69
C ARG A 83 -29.03 19.58 4.85
N GLN A 84 -28.44 20.78 4.84
CA GLN A 84 -29.22 22.01 4.91
C GLN A 84 -30.17 22.13 3.71
N HIS A 85 -29.67 21.89 2.49
CA HIS A 85 -30.50 21.91 1.30
C HIS A 85 -31.66 20.92 1.36
N ILE A 86 -31.44 19.70 1.86
CA ILE A 86 -32.52 18.73 2.05
C ILE A 86 -33.57 19.26 3.03
N ASN A 87 -33.15 19.83 4.16
CA ASN A 87 -34.06 20.38 5.15
C ASN A 87 -34.89 21.54 4.57
N ASP A 88 -34.26 22.46 3.84
CA ASP A 88 -34.93 23.59 3.20
C ASP A 88 -35.95 23.11 2.16
N LEU A 89 -35.60 22.11 1.35
CA LEU A 89 -36.52 21.50 0.39
C LEU A 89 -37.71 20.82 1.08
N GLN A 90 -37.48 20.12 2.18
CA GLN A 90 -38.54 19.49 2.96
C GLN A 90 -39.49 20.52 3.58
N GLN A 91 -38.96 21.62 4.11
CA GLN A 91 -39.77 22.72 4.66
C GLN A 91 -40.59 23.38 3.56
N GLY A 92 -39.98 23.74 2.44
CA GLY A 92 -40.68 24.34 1.31
C GLY A 92 -41.77 23.42 0.75
N LEU A 93 -41.52 22.10 0.67
CA LEU A 93 -42.55 21.14 0.25
C LEU A 93 -43.72 21.10 1.23
N ALA A 94 -43.44 21.06 2.54
CA ALA A 94 -44.47 21.07 3.57
C ALA A 94 -45.33 22.35 3.54
N GLU A 95 -44.73 23.51 3.31
CA GLU A 95 -45.44 24.79 3.16
C GLU A 95 -46.37 24.78 1.95
N VAL A 96 -45.90 24.29 0.81
CA VAL A 96 -46.70 24.15 -0.41
C VAL A 96 -47.87 23.19 -0.17
N GLU A 97 -47.62 22.02 0.42
CA GLU A 97 -48.66 21.05 0.74
C GLU A 97 -49.73 21.61 1.68
N GLN A 98 -49.33 22.37 2.71
CA GLN A 98 -50.26 23.06 3.61
C GLN A 98 -51.09 24.10 2.88
N ALA A 99 -50.47 24.94 2.05
CA ALA A 99 -51.17 25.97 1.28
C ALA A 99 -52.22 25.39 0.31
N PHE A 100 -51.88 24.29 -0.36
CA PHE A 100 -52.82 23.57 -1.24
C PHE A 100 -53.96 22.89 -0.46
N GLY A 101 -53.64 22.28 0.69
CA GLY A 101 -54.62 21.64 1.57
C GLY A 101 -55.62 22.63 2.18
N GLU A 102 -55.17 23.83 2.56
CA GLU A 102 -56.03 24.91 3.04
C GLU A 102 -56.91 25.49 1.93
N SER A 103 -56.34 25.70 0.74
CA SER A 103 -57.09 26.20 -0.42
C SER A 103 -58.19 25.24 -0.85
N SER A 104 -57.93 23.93 -0.81
CA SER A 104 -58.93 22.89 -1.12
C SER A 104 -60.04 22.77 -0.07
N ARG A 105 -59.80 23.19 1.18
CA ARG A 105 -60.82 23.18 2.25
C ARG A 105 -61.71 24.42 2.27
N ARG A 106 -61.28 25.50 1.60
CA ARG A 106 -62.03 26.77 1.48
C ARG A 106 -62.88 26.86 0.20
N SER A 107 -62.68 25.92 -0.74
CA SER A 107 -63.51 25.69 -1.92
C SER A 107 -64.70 24.80 -1.62
#